data_AF-A0A1I1AWC8-F1
#
_entry.id   AF-A0A1I1AWC8-F1
#
_cell.length_a   1.000
_cell.length_b   1.000
_cell.length_c   1.000
_cell.angle_alpha   90.00
_cell.angle_beta   90.00
_cell.angle_gamma   90.00
#
_symmetry.space_group_name_H-M   'P 1'
#
loop_
_entity.id
_entity.type
_entity.pdbx_description
1 polymer ?
#
loop_
_entity_poly.entity_id
_entity_poly.type
_entity_poly.pdbx_seq_one_letter_code
_entity_poly.pdbx_strand_id
1 'polypeptide(L)'
;MRYSCQISQQSPFGRVDILINNVGGTIWAKPYQEYEEAQIEAEIRRSLFPTLWCCRAALPGMIAQRCGVIVNISSIATRGINRIPYSAAKGGVNALTASLAFEHAQDGIRVNAVATGGTEAPPRKIPRNSDKQTKE
;
A
#
# COMPACT_ATOMS: atom_id res chain seq x y z
N MET A 1 -2.51 -18.78 -22.22
CA MET A 1 -3.03 -18.97 -20.85
C MET A 1 -4.02 -17.83 -20.57
N ARG A 2 -5.33 -18.08 -20.63
CA ARG A 2 -6.35 -17.03 -20.35
C ARG A 2 -6.65 -17.07 -18.85
N TYR A 3 -6.15 -16.10 -18.09
CA TYR A 3 -6.49 -15.91 -16.68
C TYR A 3 -7.88 -15.24 -16.58
N SER A 4 -8.95 -15.97 -16.87
CA SER A 4 -10.31 -15.45 -16.65
C SER A 4 -10.75 -15.76 -15.23
N CYS A 5 -10.33 -14.94 -14.26
CA CYS A 5 -11.06 -14.92 -13.00
C CYS A 5 -12.38 -14.17 -13.20
N GLN A 6 -13.49 -14.87 -13.03
CA GLN A 6 -14.81 -14.26 -12.96
C GLN A 6 -15.02 -13.69 -11.56
N ILE A 7 -14.90 -12.37 -11.43
CA ILE A 7 -15.28 -11.66 -10.20
C ILE A 7 -16.77 -11.88 -10.00
N SER A 8 -17.15 -12.63 -8.97
CA SER A 8 -18.55 -12.96 -8.69
C SER A 8 -19.06 -12.09 -7.53
N GLN A 9 -20.31 -11.67 -7.56
CA GLN A 9 -20.89 -10.78 -6.54
C GLN A 9 -21.40 -11.54 -5.30
N GLN A 10 -20.51 -12.10 -4.47
CA GLN A 10 -20.89 -12.57 -3.15
C GLN A 10 -20.03 -11.91 -2.09
N SER A 11 -20.67 -11.11 -1.25
CA SER A 11 -20.22 -10.90 0.12
C SER A 11 -21.37 -10.28 0.92
N PRO A 12 -21.77 -10.94 2.02
CA PRO A 12 -21.41 -10.36 3.32
C PRO A 12 -20.85 -11.40 4.30
N PHE A 13 -19.83 -12.22 4.03
CA PHE A 13 -18.39 -11.86 4.08
C PHE A 13 -17.53 -13.10 3.70
N GLY A 14 -18.03 -13.97 2.81
CA GLY A 14 -17.47 -15.32 2.58
C GLY A 14 -16.24 -15.42 1.67
N ARG A 15 -15.89 -14.36 0.92
CA ARG A 15 -14.66 -14.34 0.10
C ARG A 15 -14.18 -12.91 -0.21
N VAL A 16 -12.91 -12.79 -0.59
CA VAL A 16 -12.30 -11.55 -1.08
C VAL A 16 -11.78 -11.77 -2.50
N ASP A 17 -12.47 -11.20 -3.48
CA ASP A 17 -12.05 -11.28 -4.89
C ASP A 17 -11.00 -10.21 -5.23
N ILE A 18 -11.14 -9.02 -4.64
CA ILE A 18 -10.29 -7.86 -4.91
C ILE A 18 -9.88 -7.21 -3.58
N LEU A 19 -8.57 -7.02 -3.40
CA LEU A 19 -7.99 -6.24 -2.31
C LEU A 19 -7.36 -4.97 -2.90
N ILE A 20 -7.81 -3.80 -2.42
CA ILE A 20 -7.20 -2.52 -2.75
C ILE A 20 -6.59 -1.91 -1.50
N ASN A 21 -5.26 -1.92 -1.41
CA ASN A 21 -4.53 -1.34 -0.31
C ASN A 21 -4.29 0.16 -0.54
N ASN A 22 -5.32 0.96 -0.25
CA ASN A 22 -5.27 2.43 -0.32
C ASN A 22 -4.98 3.03 1.07
N VAL A 23 -3.72 2.93 1.52
CA VAL A 23 -3.31 3.43 2.84
C VAL A 23 -1.91 4.04 2.78
N GLY A 24 -1.72 5.08 3.62
CA GLY A 24 -0.44 5.75 3.81
C GLY A 24 -0.51 7.27 3.63
N GLY A 25 0.60 7.80 3.15
CA GLY A 25 0.85 9.22 2.94
C GLY A 25 1.75 9.79 4.01
N THR A 26 2.67 10.65 3.57
CA THR A 26 3.66 11.34 4.40
C THR A 26 3.01 12.05 5.57
N ILE A 27 3.50 11.77 6.78
CA ILE A 27 3.13 12.43 8.02
C ILE A 27 4.02 13.67 8.23
N TRP A 28 5.34 13.53 8.08
CA TRP A 28 6.31 14.63 8.21
C TRP A 28 7.16 14.83 6.96
N ALA A 29 7.58 16.08 6.73
CA ALA A 29 8.52 16.43 5.66
C ALA A 29 9.64 17.32 6.22
N LYS A 30 10.85 16.78 6.34
CA LYS A 30 12.06 17.46 6.87
C LYS A 30 13.36 16.73 6.46
N PRO A 31 14.54 17.33 6.63
CA PRO A 31 15.82 16.63 6.45
C PRO A 31 15.88 15.34 7.27
N TYR A 32 16.48 14.28 6.72
CA TYR A 32 16.38 12.95 7.33
C TYR A 32 17.02 12.86 8.71
N GLN A 33 18.16 13.53 8.90
CA GLN A 33 18.87 13.59 10.17
C GLN A 33 18.09 14.28 11.30
N GLU A 34 16.98 14.95 10.99
CA GLU A 34 16.11 15.58 11.98
C GLU A 34 14.94 14.69 12.41
N TYR A 35 14.76 13.51 11.80
CA TYR A 35 13.70 12.59 12.22
C TYR A 35 14.04 11.92 13.55
N GLU A 36 13.06 11.92 14.45
CA GLU A 36 13.12 11.10 15.66
C GLU A 36 12.81 9.64 15.31
N GLU A 37 13.36 8.69 16.07
CA GLU A 37 13.13 7.25 15.86
C GLU A 37 11.63 6.92 15.80
N ALA A 38 10.84 7.46 16.73
CA ALA A 38 9.40 7.26 16.78
C ALA A 38 8.67 7.79 15.52
N GLN A 39 9.18 8.83 14.87
CA GLN A 39 8.61 9.37 13.62
C GLN A 39 8.93 8.46 12.45
N ILE A 40 10.15 7.92 12.39
CA ILE A 40 10.56 6.93 11.39
C ILE A 40 9.65 5.69 11.51
N GLU A 41 9.48 5.17 12.72
CA GLU A 41 8.58 4.04 12.97
C GLU A 41 7.14 4.35 12.57
N ALA A 42 6.61 5.52 12.94
CA ALA A 42 5.25 5.90 12.62
C ALA A 42 5.00 5.96 11.10
N GLU A 43 5.96 6.47 10.32
CA GLU A 43 5.89 6.49 8.85
C GLU A 43 5.82 5.08 8.26
N ILE A 44 6.68 4.16 8.72
CA ILE A 44 6.69 2.76 8.27
C ILE A 44 5.40 2.03 8.68
N ARG A 45 5.02 2.14 9.96
CA ARG A 45 3.81 1.53 10.53
C ARG A 45 2.55 2.00 9.81
N ARG A 46 2.50 3.25 9.34
CA ARG A 46 1.36 3.77 8.59
C ARG A 46 1.38 3.38 7.12
N SER A 47 2.54 3.45 6.47
CA SER A 47 2.64 3.45 5.00
C SER A 47 3.03 2.12 4.37
N LEU A 48 3.59 1.18 5.14
CA LEU A 48 4.02 -0.14 4.66
C LEU A 48 3.28 -1.29 5.35
N PHE A 49 3.25 -1.30 6.68
CA PHE A 49 2.74 -2.44 7.44
C PHE A 49 1.29 -2.84 7.13
N PRO A 50 0.34 -1.91 6.94
CA PRO A 50 -1.02 -2.28 6.60
C PRO A 50 -1.09 -3.07 5.29
N THR A 51 -0.29 -2.70 4.29
CA THR A 51 -0.22 -3.44 3.02
C THR A 51 0.34 -4.86 3.23
N LEU A 52 1.40 -5.02 4.03
CA LEU A 52 1.93 -6.34 4.38
C LEU A 52 0.88 -7.22 5.05
N TRP A 53 0.20 -6.69 6.08
CA TRP A 53 -0.79 -7.44 6.85
C TRP A 53 -2.04 -7.78 6.05
N CYS A 54 -2.57 -6.82 5.29
CA CYS A 54 -3.76 -7.06 4.45
C CYS A 54 -3.48 -8.08 3.35
N CYS A 55 -2.32 -8.01 2.68
CA CYS A 55 -1.92 -9.04 1.72
C CYS A 55 -1.82 -10.42 2.40
N ARG A 56 -1.09 -10.51 3.52
CA ARG A 56 -0.96 -11.76 4.28
C ARG A 56 -2.32 -12.35 4.68
N ALA A 57 -3.27 -11.51 5.09
CA ALA A 57 -4.59 -11.95 5.51
C ALA A 57 -5.47 -12.42 4.33
N ALA A 58 -5.37 -11.78 3.16
CA ALA A 58 -6.19 -12.11 2.00
C ALA A 58 -5.69 -13.34 1.22
N LEU A 59 -4.37 -13.58 1.21
CA LEU A 59 -3.74 -14.62 0.39
C LEU A 59 -4.31 -16.03 0.59
N PRO A 60 -4.53 -16.54 1.82
CA PRO A 60 -5.04 -17.90 2.00
C PRO A 60 -6.36 -18.15 1.26
N GLY A 61 -7.29 -17.19 1.32
CA GLY A 61 -8.58 -17.28 0.62
C GLY A 61 -8.41 -17.20 -0.90
N MET A 62 -7.57 -16.28 -1.38
CA MET A 62 -7.29 -16.12 -2.82
C MET A 62 -6.60 -17.37 -3.42
N ILE A 63 -5.71 -18.02 -2.67
CA ILE A 63 -5.05 -19.26 -3.08
C ILE A 63 -6.06 -20.40 -3.14
N ALA A 64 -6.90 -20.57 -2.10
CA ALA A 64 -7.92 -21.62 -2.06
C ALA A 64 -8.92 -21.53 -3.23
N GLN A 65 -9.31 -20.30 -3.62
CA GLN A 65 -10.22 -20.07 -4.75
C GLN A 65 -9.51 -20.05 -6.12
N ARG A 66 -8.18 -20.15 -6.16
CA ARG A 66 -7.33 -20.00 -7.36
C ARG A 66 -7.64 -18.74 -8.18
N CYS A 67 -7.97 -17.66 -7.49
CA CYS A 67 -8.21 -16.36 -8.08
C CYS A 67 -7.95 -15.27 -7.04
N GLY A 68 -7.41 -14.13 -7.47
CA GLY A 68 -7.46 -12.91 -6.69
C GLY A 68 -6.88 -11.73 -7.44
N VAL A 69 -7.25 -10.53 -7.01
CA VAL A 69 -6.64 -9.29 -7.51
C VAL A 69 -6.20 -8.44 -6.33
N ILE A 70 -4.92 -8.11 -6.28
CA ILE A 70 -4.36 -7.18 -5.29
C ILE A 70 -3.87 -5.94 -6.04
N VAL A 71 -4.37 -4.78 -5.64
CA VAL A 71 -3.90 -3.47 -6.12
C VAL A 71 -3.34 -2.69 -4.94
N ASN A 72 -2.04 -2.46 -4.96
CA ASN A 72 -1.34 -1.70 -3.94
C ASN A 72 -1.16 -0.24 -4.38
N ILE A 73 -1.47 0.72 -3.51
CA ILE A 73 -1.22 2.13 -3.79
C ILE A 73 0.17 2.52 -3.31
N SER A 74 1.07 2.66 -4.28
CA SER A 74 2.42 3.19 -4.10
C SER A 74 2.47 4.70 -4.38
N SER A 75 3.65 5.27 -4.58
CA SER A 75 3.86 6.68 -4.87
C SER A 75 5.08 6.92 -5.76
N ILE A 76 5.07 8.01 -6.52
CA ILE A 76 6.28 8.52 -7.18
C ILE A 76 7.32 9.02 -6.17
N ALA A 77 6.92 9.22 -4.92
CA ALA A 77 7.78 9.67 -3.82
C ALA A 77 8.77 8.61 -3.34
N THR A 78 8.93 7.45 -4.00
CA THR A 78 9.98 6.47 -3.67
C THR A 78 11.40 7.02 -3.80
N ARG A 79 11.55 8.17 -4.46
CA ARG A 79 12.79 8.95 -4.57
C ARG A 79 12.59 10.40 -4.08
N GLY A 80 11.69 10.61 -3.12
CA GLY A 80 11.30 11.93 -2.65
C GLY A 80 12.29 12.54 -1.66
N ILE A 81 12.50 13.86 -1.77
CA ILE A 81 13.33 14.64 -0.84
C ILE A 81 12.52 14.97 0.42
N ASN A 82 13.20 15.02 1.57
CA ASN A 82 12.65 15.35 2.90
C ASN A 82 11.56 14.40 3.43
N ARG A 83 11.40 13.23 2.82
CA ARG A 83 10.37 12.24 3.17
C ARG A 83 10.92 10.82 3.12
N ILE A 84 12.16 10.64 3.57
CA ILE A 84 12.92 9.38 3.38
C ILE A 84 12.19 8.16 3.97
N PRO A 85 11.65 8.18 5.22
CA PRO A 85 10.92 7.02 5.74
C PRO A 85 9.69 6.65 4.90
N TYR A 86 8.92 7.64 4.45
CA TYR A 86 7.79 7.43 3.54
C TYR A 86 8.24 6.88 2.17
N SER A 87 9.35 7.39 1.65
CA SER A 87 9.96 6.94 0.38
C SER A 87 10.36 5.47 0.47
N ALA A 88 11.02 5.10 1.56
CA ALA A 88 11.39 3.72 1.87
C ALA A 88 10.16 2.82 2.02
N ALA A 89 9.12 3.27 2.74
CA ALA A 89 7.87 2.53 2.88
C ALA A 89 7.21 2.24 1.52
N LYS A 90 7.08 3.25 0.65
CA LYS A 90 6.48 3.07 -0.69
C LYS A 90 7.39 2.28 -1.64
N GLY A 91 8.71 2.34 -1.45
CA GLY A 91 9.66 1.42 -2.08
C GLY A 91 9.42 -0.03 -1.65
N GLY A 92 9.20 -0.25 -0.36
CA GLY A 92 8.81 -1.55 0.21
C GLY A 92 7.49 -2.07 -0.36
N VAL A 93 6.50 -1.20 -0.59
CA VAL A 93 5.24 -1.57 -1.26
C VAL A 93 5.50 -2.04 -2.69
N ASN A 94 6.40 -1.39 -3.43
CA ASN A 94 6.78 -1.84 -4.78
C ASN A 94 7.46 -3.21 -4.76
N ALA A 95 8.41 -3.41 -3.84
CA ALA A 95 9.10 -4.69 -3.68
C ALA A 95 8.12 -5.81 -3.30
N LEU A 96 7.26 -5.58 -2.29
CA LEU A 96 6.21 -6.50 -1.88
C LEU A 96 5.30 -6.89 -3.04
N THR A 97 4.90 -5.92 -3.85
CA THR A 97 4.05 -6.15 -5.02
C THR A 97 4.72 -7.09 -6.02
N ALA A 98 5.98 -6.84 -6.36
CA ALA A 98 6.72 -7.68 -7.29
C ALA A 98 6.91 -9.10 -6.74
N SER A 99 7.33 -9.23 -5.47
CA SER A 99 7.51 -10.53 -4.82
C SER A 99 6.22 -11.35 -4.81
N LEU A 100 5.11 -10.77 -4.38
CA LEU A 100 3.82 -11.48 -4.36
C LEU A 100 3.32 -11.84 -5.77
N ALA A 101 3.55 -10.97 -6.76
CA ALA A 101 3.19 -11.25 -8.14
C ALA A 101 3.94 -12.48 -8.68
N PHE A 102 5.24 -12.59 -8.38
CA PHE A 102 6.05 -13.74 -8.81
C PHE A 102 5.68 -15.01 -8.03
N GLU A 103 5.49 -14.91 -6.72
CA GLU A 103 5.19 -16.06 -5.86
C GLU A 103 3.83 -16.69 -6.19
N HIS A 104 2.80 -15.88 -6.47
CA HIS A 104 1.42 -16.36 -6.62
C HIS A 104 0.87 -16.33 -8.06
N ALA A 105 1.74 -16.17 -9.07
CA ALA A 105 1.32 -16.19 -10.47
C ALA A 105 0.60 -17.49 -10.86
N GLN A 106 1.06 -18.63 -10.33
CA GLN A 106 0.46 -19.95 -10.61
C GLN A 106 -0.84 -20.20 -9.84
N ASP A 107 -1.08 -19.45 -8.76
CA ASP A 107 -2.31 -19.51 -7.96
C ASP A 107 -3.46 -18.73 -8.62
N GLY A 108 -3.24 -18.11 -9.78
CA GLY A 108 -4.27 -17.30 -10.47
C GLY A 108 -4.47 -15.92 -9.84
N ILE A 109 -3.52 -15.46 -9.00
CA ILE A 109 -3.58 -14.18 -8.30
C ILE A 109 -2.78 -13.14 -9.09
N ARG A 110 -3.40 -11.99 -9.34
CA ARG A 110 -2.73 -10.85 -9.99
C ARG A 110 -2.43 -9.78 -8.95
N VAL A 111 -1.16 -9.37 -8.86
CA VAL A 111 -0.72 -8.34 -7.91
C VAL A 111 -0.05 -7.21 -8.69
N ASN A 112 -0.54 -5.98 -8.53
CA ASN A 112 0.00 -4.80 -9.19
C ASN A 112 0.04 -3.61 -8.22
N ALA A 113 0.87 -2.62 -8.56
CA ALA A 113 0.95 -1.37 -7.82
C ALA A 113 0.70 -0.17 -8.73
N VAL A 114 0.05 0.86 -8.19
CA VAL A 114 -0.12 2.16 -8.85
C VAL A 114 0.71 3.18 -8.09
N ALA A 115 1.69 3.79 -8.77
CA ALA A 115 2.54 4.83 -8.20
C ALA A 115 1.91 6.21 -8.41
N THR A 116 1.23 6.73 -7.38
CA THR A 116 0.53 8.01 -7.47
C THR A 116 1.45 9.22 -7.27
N GLY A 117 1.20 10.27 -8.05
CA GLY A 117 1.75 11.61 -7.86
C GLY A 117 0.87 12.49 -6.96
N GLY A 118 1.07 13.80 -7.02
CA GLY A 118 0.11 14.74 -6.45
C GLY A 118 -1.24 14.56 -7.14
N THR A 119 -2.27 14.26 -6.37
CA THR A 119 -3.64 14.06 -6.85
C THR A 119 -4.58 15.05 -6.18
N GLU A 120 -5.58 15.51 -6.91
CA GLU A 120 -6.67 16.27 -6.32
C GLU A 120 -7.48 15.37 -5.40
N ALA A 121 -7.67 15.82 -4.16
CA ALA A 121 -8.47 15.13 -3.16
C ALA A 121 -9.13 16.16 -2.24
N PRO A 122 -10.33 15.89 -1.71
CA PRO A 122 -10.96 16.77 -0.75
C PRO A 122 -10.09 16.90 0.53
N PRO A 123 -10.26 18.00 1.30
CA PRO A 123 -9.57 18.18 2.56
C PRO A 123 -9.74 16.97 3.49
N ARG A 124 -8.65 16.57 4.16
CA ARG A 124 -8.73 15.44 5.10
C ARG A 124 -9.59 15.82 6.29
N LYS A 125 -10.56 14.95 6.61
CA LYS A 125 -11.34 15.05 7.85
C LYS A 125 -10.47 14.82 9.10
N ILE A 126 -9.43 14.00 8.98
CA ILE A 126 -8.52 13.64 10.07
C ILE A 126 -7.09 14.01 9.65
N PRO A 127 -6.40 14.90 10.37
CA PRO A 127 -5.02 15.26 10.06
C PRO A 127 -4.07 14.08 10.35
N ARG A 128 -2.89 14.07 9.72
CA ARG A 128 -1.91 12.98 9.89
C ARG A 128 -1.07 13.12 11.15
N ASN A 129 -0.83 14.35 11.57
CA ASN A 129 -0.18 14.74 12.81
C ASN A 129 -1.00 15.85 13.47
N SER A 130 -0.75 16.07 14.75
CA SER A 130 -1.33 17.17 15.55
C SER A 130 -0.69 18.52 15.22
N ASP A 131 0.49 18.53 14.62
CA ASP A 131 1.25 19.74 14.32
C ASP A 131 0.70 20.45 13.08
N LYS A 132 0.75 21.78 13.10
CA LYS A 132 0.45 22.57 11.89
C LYS A 132 1.50 22.24 10.84
N GLN A 133 1.07 21.77 9.67
CA GLN A 133 1.96 21.60 8.53
C GLN A 133 2.66 22.94 8.25
N THR A 134 3.99 22.94 8.27
CA THR A 134 4.79 24.10 7.87
C THR A 134 4.37 24.46 6.45
N LYS A 135 3.91 25.69 6.24
CA LYS A 135 3.68 26.20 4.90
C LYS A 135 5.04 26.27 4.21
N GLU A 136 5.14 25.65 3.03
CA GLU A 136 6.23 25.90 2.08
C GLU A 136 6.32 27.39 1.75
#